data_AF-A0A8I0AGN4-F1
#
_entry.id   AF-A0A8I0AGN4-F1
#
_cell.length_a   1.000
_cell.length_b   1.000
_cell.length_c   1.000
_cell.angle_alpha   90.00
_cell.angle_beta   90.00
_cell.angle_gamma   90.00
#
_symmetry.space_group_name_H-M   'P 1'
#
loop_
_entity.id
_entity.type
_entity.pdbx_description
1 polymer ?
#
loop_
_entity_poly.entity_id
_entity_poly.type
_entity_poly.pdbx_seq_one_letter_code
_entity_poly.pdbx_strand_id
1 'polypeptide(L)'
;MRIAREKFIADIAGYVKKYAGLYGILVYSSVIAQAVLESGWGESRLASQYHNYFGLKCGTRWTGRSVNMRTQEEYREGTLTSIRDNFQVFDSMEEGVKGYFEFIQLERYRNLQGIRDPQEYLETIRADGYATSFSYVENCMKVIRQYELTRFDEGGCETMAKTAESVLDVMRGWLGFSEANGKFKEIIDLYNSVKPLPRGYAVQYSDEWCDTCVSAAGIKAGCSELIGRECGVEEHVKIFKKLGIWIEDGTITPEPGYVIVYNWDKAAQPNDGYSDHIGFVEKVSGGMVTAIEGNRGEKVDKRVLPLGWGYIRGYAAPRYEKAANETGGNTGTGKKSVEAVAKEVLAGKWGNGEDRKKRLQAAGYDYGVVQAKVNELVKGSGKKSVEAVAKEVIAGKWGNGANRKKKLQAAGYDYGAVQKRVNEMLKK
;
A
#
# COMPACT_ATOMS: atom_id res chain seq x y z
N MET A 1 14.01 22.85 -12.02
CA MET A 1 13.88 22.61 -10.56
C MET A 1 13.64 21.15 -10.20
N ARG A 2 12.54 20.48 -10.58
CA ARG A 2 12.29 19.06 -10.19
C ARG A 2 13.38 18.08 -10.64
N ILE A 3 13.87 18.22 -11.88
CA ILE A 3 14.95 17.37 -12.45
C ILE A 3 16.27 17.50 -11.64
N ALA A 4 16.61 18.70 -11.17
CA ALA A 4 17.83 18.93 -10.38
C ALA A 4 17.74 18.28 -8.99
N ARG A 5 16.55 18.28 -8.38
CA ARG A 5 16.29 17.67 -7.07
C ARG A 5 16.39 16.15 -7.10
N GLU A 6 15.78 15.52 -8.10
CA GLU A 6 15.89 14.06 -8.31
C GLU A 6 17.33 13.62 -8.58
N LYS A 7 18.08 14.43 -9.34
CA LYS A 7 19.52 14.18 -9.55
C LYS A 7 20.31 14.24 -8.24
N PHE A 8 20.10 15.28 -7.43
CA PHE A 8 20.78 15.39 -6.13
C PHE A 8 20.47 14.19 -5.22
N ILE A 9 19.20 13.79 -5.15
CA ILE A 9 18.77 12.59 -4.41
C ILE A 9 19.50 11.35 -4.93
N ALA A 10 19.53 11.15 -6.25
CA ALA A 10 20.18 9.98 -6.85
C ALA A 10 21.69 9.92 -6.55
N ASP A 11 22.38 11.06 -6.66
CA ASP A 11 23.81 11.16 -6.40
C ASP A 11 24.12 10.87 -4.91
N ILE A 12 23.39 11.49 -3.97
CA ILE A 12 23.53 11.23 -2.53
C ILE A 12 23.19 9.77 -2.20
N ALA A 13 22.08 9.25 -2.71
CA ALA A 13 21.65 7.88 -2.46
C ALA A 13 22.69 6.84 -2.92
N GLY A 14 23.40 7.11 -4.03
CA GLY A 14 24.50 6.27 -4.51
C GLY A 14 25.60 6.10 -3.47
N TYR A 15 26.03 7.21 -2.84
CA TYR A 15 27.06 7.17 -1.80
C TYR A 15 26.52 6.66 -0.45
N VAL A 16 25.29 7.01 -0.07
CA VAL A 16 24.64 6.46 1.13
C VAL A 16 24.59 4.95 1.07
N LYS A 17 24.15 4.37 -0.06
CA LYS A 17 24.15 2.92 -0.29
C LYS A 17 25.54 2.29 -0.21
N LYS A 18 26.56 3.00 -0.66
CA LYS A 18 27.95 2.51 -0.64
C LYS A 18 28.49 2.38 0.79
N TYR A 19 28.12 3.28 1.70
CA TYR A 19 28.75 3.38 3.01
C TYR A 19 27.88 2.93 4.18
N ALA A 20 26.56 3.15 4.16
CA ALA A 20 25.69 2.99 5.33
C ALA A 20 25.83 1.62 6.03
N GLY A 21 25.82 0.52 5.26
CA GLY A 21 25.99 -0.83 5.79
C GLY A 21 27.33 -1.07 6.49
N LEU A 22 28.41 -0.41 6.06
CA LEU A 22 29.73 -0.49 6.72
C LEU A 22 29.72 0.09 8.14
N TYR A 23 28.76 0.96 8.43
CA TYR A 23 28.60 1.63 9.71
C TYR A 23 27.40 1.12 10.52
N GLY A 24 26.74 0.05 10.05
CA GLY A 24 25.60 -0.58 10.72
C GLY A 24 24.29 0.21 10.61
N ILE A 25 24.20 1.14 9.66
CA ILE A 25 22.99 1.95 9.43
C ILE A 25 22.14 1.27 8.36
N LEU A 26 20.84 1.06 8.63
CA LEU A 26 19.93 0.36 7.73
C LEU A 26 18.89 1.28 7.05
N VAL A 27 18.74 2.51 7.56
CA VAL A 27 17.79 3.52 7.06
C VAL A 27 18.48 4.60 6.25
N TYR A 28 18.41 4.47 4.93
CA TYR A 28 19.10 5.33 3.97
C TYR A 28 18.25 6.57 3.68
N SER A 29 16.93 6.43 3.72
CA SER A 29 15.90 7.45 3.51
C SER A 29 16.07 8.63 4.47
N SER A 30 16.28 8.35 5.76
CA SER A 30 16.57 9.39 6.77
C SER A 30 17.86 10.14 6.46
N VAL A 31 18.94 9.44 6.13
CA VAL A 31 20.22 10.07 5.78
C VAL A 31 20.08 10.96 4.53
N ILE A 32 19.38 10.50 3.50
CA ILE A 32 19.14 11.28 2.28
C ILE A 32 18.28 12.52 2.59
N ALA A 33 17.23 12.40 3.41
CA ALA A 33 16.38 13.52 3.79
C ALA A 33 17.12 14.58 4.61
N GLN A 34 17.99 14.15 5.54
CA GLN A 34 18.89 15.05 6.26
C GLN A 34 19.77 15.82 5.26
N ALA A 35 20.43 15.11 4.34
CA ALA A 35 21.26 15.76 3.32
C ALA A 35 20.46 16.80 2.51
N VAL A 36 19.23 16.49 2.09
CA VAL A 36 18.37 17.41 1.35
C VAL A 36 18.08 18.70 2.13
N LEU A 37 17.70 18.59 3.41
CA LEU A 37 17.32 19.75 4.20
C LEU A 37 18.52 20.57 4.65
N GLU A 38 19.54 19.92 5.19
CA GLU A 38 20.75 20.58 5.72
C GLU A 38 21.53 21.32 4.62
N SER A 39 21.57 20.73 3.43
CA SER A 39 22.27 21.34 2.30
C SER A 39 21.44 22.32 1.48
N GLY A 40 20.12 22.36 1.70
CA GLY A 40 19.18 23.04 0.81
C GLY A 40 19.29 22.51 -0.63
N TRP A 41 19.10 21.20 -0.83
CA TRP A 41 19.24 20.53 -2.13
C TRP A 41 20.65 20.62 -2.76
N GLY A 42 21.68 20.70 -1.93
CA GLY A 42 23.08 20.86 -2.34
C GLY A 42 23.47 22.29 -2.70
N GLU A 43 22.55 23.24 -2.64
CA GLU A 43 22.74 24.61 -3.13
C GLU A 43 23.32 25.55 -2.07
N SER A 44 23.28 25.19 -0.78
CA SER A 44 23.91 25.99 0.27
C SER A 44 25.40 26.18 0.00
N ARG A 45 25.97 27.30 0.45
CA ARG A 45 27.41 27.54 0.32
C ARG A 45 28.25 26.45 1.00
N LEU A 46 27.78 25.93 2.13
CA LEU A 46 28.46 24.86 2.86
C LEU A 46 28.53 23.56 2.04
N ALA A 47 27.43 23.20 1.38
CA ALA A 47 27.36 22.01 0.54
C ALA A 47 28.08 22.17 -0.81
N SER A 48 27.80 23.26 -1.53
CA SER A 48 28.29 23.46 -2.91
C SER A 48 29.79 23.75 -3.00
N GLN A 49 30.38 24.45 -2.02
CA GLN A 49 31.81 24.81 -2.05
C GLN A 49 32.69 23.89 -1.19
N TYR A 50 32.13 23.31 -0.13
CA TYR A 50 32.91 22.56 0.86
C TYR A 50 32.45 21.11 1.02
N HIS A 51 31.50 20.66 0.18
CA HIS A 51 31.00 19.30 0.13
C HIS A 51 30.47 18.78 1.48
N ASN A 52 29.97 19.68 2.34
CA ASN A 52 29.38 19.32 3.61
C ASN A 52 27.85 19.46 3.51
N TYR A 53 27.20 18.34 3.20
CA TYR A 53 25.76 18.27 2.93
C TYR A 53 24.90 18.11 4.19
N PHE A 54 25.54 17.92 5.34
CA PHE A 54 24.89 17.49 6.58
C PHE A 54 25.05 18.49 7.72
N GLY A 55 25.69 19.65 7.47
CA GLY A 55 25.91 20.67 8.48
C GLY A 55 26.93 20.26 9.55
N LEU A 56 27.88 19.37 9.24
CA LEU A 56 28.80 18.79 10.23
C LEU A 56 29.77 19.85 10.76
N LYS A 57 29.66 20.14 12.05
CA LYS A 57 30.61 20.97 12.79
C LYS A 57 31.87 20.17 13.10
N CYS A 58 33.01 20.85 13.27
CA CYS A 58 34.28 20.19 13.58
C CYS A 58 34.25 19.48 14.96
N GLY A 59 33.54 20.05 15.94
CA GLY A 59 33.57 19.55 17.31
C GLY A 59 35.03 19.45 17.82
N THR A 60 35.31 18.48 18.68
CA THR A 60 36.64 18.27 19.27
C THR A 60 37.48 17.18 18.60
N ARG A 61 36.88 16.35 17.73
CA ARG A 61 37.56 15.19 17.11
C ARG A 61 37.99 15.40 15.66
N TRP A 62 37.46 16.42 14.98
CA TRP A 62 37.82 16.68 13.59
C TRP A 62 39.23 17.27 13.47
N THR A 63 40.08 16.62 12.68
CA THR A 63 41.45 17.08 12.39
C THR A 63 41.65 17.51 10.93
N GLY A 64 40.59 17.46 10.12
CA GLY A 64 40.62 17.83 8.71
C GLY A 64 40.47 19.34 8.47
N ARG A 65 40.30 19.70 7.20
CA ARG A 65 40.07 21.10 6.79
C ARG A 65 38.78 21.64 7.39
N SER A 66 38.75 22.92 7.72
CA SER A 66 37.56 23.57 8.29
C SER A 66 37.30 24.93 7.64
N VAL A 67 36.04 25.36 7.71
CA VAL A 67 35.62 26.70 7.30
C VAL A 67 34.76 27.34 8.40
N ASN A 68 35.08 28.60 8.74
CA ASN A 68 34.31 29.35 9.73
C ASN A 68 33.16 30.12 9.08
N MET A 69 31.92 29.72 9.38
CA MET A 69 30.71 30.27 8.76
C MET A 69 29.68 30.70 9.80
N ARG A 70 28.78 31.61 9.41
CA ARG A 70 27.61 31.95 10.23
C ARG A 70 26.60 30.81 10.17
N THR A 71 26.01 30.47 11.32
CA THR A 71 24.90 29.53 11.45
C THR A 71 23.82 30.12 12.37
N GLN A 72 22.64 29.51 12.41
CA GLN A 72 21.52 29.87 13.28
C GLN A 72 21.28 28.74 14.27
N GLU A 73 21.19 29.07 15.56
CA GLU A 73 20.85 28.11 16.63
C GLU A 73 19.52 28.50 17.28
N GLU A 74 18.67 27.50 17.52
CA GLU A 74 17.39 27.70 18.21
C GLU A 74 17.49 27.18 19.65
N TYR A 75 17.84 28.06 20.59
CA TYR A 75 17.94 27.74 22.02
C TYR A 75 16.59 27.80 22.75
N ARG A 76 15.61 28.48 22.15
CA ARG A 76 14.21 28.60 22.62
C ARG A 76 13.32 28.57 21.40
N GLU A 77 12.16 27.91 21.52
CA GLU A 77 11.19 27.76 20.44
C GLU A 77 10.87 29.12 19.78
N GLY A 78 11.10 29.21 18.46
CA GLY A 78 10.88 30.40 17.64
C GLY A 78 12.00 31.44 17.65
N THR A 79 13.07 31.27 18.43
CA THR A 79 14.16 32.28 18.55
C THR A 79 15.47 31.78 17.95
N LEU A 80 15.82 32.29 16.77
CA LEU A 80 17.09 32.00 16.10
C LEU A 80 18.19 32.96 16.55
N THR A 81 19.31 32.41 17.02
CA THR A 81 20.53 33.15 17.39
C THR A 81 21.60 32.93 16.33
N SER A 82 22.07 34.00 15.69
CA SER A 82 23.16 33.90 14.73
C SER A 82 24.51 33.81 15.45
N ILE A 83 25.24 32.73 15.21
CA ILE A 83 26.59 32.51 15.73
C ILE A 83 27.56 32.19 14.59
N ARG A 84 28.87 32.14 14.88
CA ARG A 84 29.86 31.59 13.96
C ARG A 84 30.38 30.27 14.51
N ASP A 85 30.57 29.30 13.62
CA ASP A 85 31.08 27.99 13.98
C ASP A 85 32.00 27.45 12.89
N ASN A 86 32.83 26.46 13.24
CA ASN A 86 33.72 25.78 12.31
C ASN A 86 33.04 24.52 11.78
N PHE A 87 32.90 24.45 10.47
CA PHE A 87 32.33 23.30 9.77
C PHE A 87 33.42 22.50 9.07
N GLN A 88 33.20 21.19 8.99
CA GLN A 88 34.08 20.26 8.29
C GLN A 88 34.07 20.56 6.78
N VAL A 89 35.22 20.42 6.12
CA VAL A 89 35.40 20.61 4.68
C VAL A 89 35.86 19.31 4.05
N PHE A 90 35.19 18.90 2.97
CA PHE A 90 35.47 17.65 2.25
C PHE A 90 35.92 17.94 0.81
N ASP A 91 36.60 16.97 0.19
CA ASP A 91 37.14 17.10 -1.16
C ASP A 91 36.09 16.81 -2.25
N SER A 92 35.05 16.05 -1.92
CA SER A 92 34.02 15.60 -2.87
C SER A 92 32.71 15.26 -2.18
N MET A 93 31.65 15.04 -2.96
CA MET A 93 30.37 14.53 -2.44
C MET A 93 30.52 13.21 -1.70
N GLU A 94 31.34 12.31 -2.24
CA GLU A 94 31.64 11.02 -1.64
C GLU A 94 32.25 11.16 -0.25
N GLU A 95 33.29 11.99 -0.13
CA GLU A 95 33.96 12.23 1.16
C GLU A 95 33.04 12.95 2.15
N GLY A 96 32.15 13.83 1.68
CA GLY A 96 31.13 14.46 2.52
C GLY A 96 30.10 13.48 3.09
N VAL A 97 29.64 12.53 2.26
CA VAL A 97 28.72 11.47 2.69
C VAL A 97 29.43 10.47 3.62
N LYS A 98 30.65 10.07 3.30
CA LYS A 98 31.47 9.24 4.19
C LYS A 98 31.72 9.93 5.53
N GLY A 99 32.01 11.22 5.52
CA GLY A 99 32.24 12.04 6.71
C GLY A 99 31.02 12.08 7.66
N TYR A 100 29.80 12.05 7.12
CA TYR A 100 28.59 11.88 7.95
C TYR A 100 28.62 10.55 8.72
N PHE A 101 28.94 9.45 8.04
CA PHE A 101 28.98 8.14 8.70
C PHE A 101 30.11 8.02 9.72
N GLU A 102 31.27 8.64 9.45
CA GLU A 102 32.36 8.77 10.41
C GLU A 102 31.95 9.63 11.63
N PHE A 103 31.21 10.72 11.41
CA PHE A 103 30.72 11.60 12.46
C PHE A 103 29.72 10.90 13.41
N ILE A 104 28.81 10.10 12.89
CA ILE A 104 27.85 9.35 13.74
C ILE A 104 28.49 8.14 14.45
N GLN A 105 29.80 7.94 14.36
CA GLN A 105 30.53 7.00 15.22
C GLN A 105 30.84 7.57 16.62
N LEU A 106 30.52 8.84 16.88
CA LEU A 106 30.57 9.40 18.23
C LEU A 106 29.67 8.62 19.18
N GLU A 107 30.09 8.48 20.44
CA GLU A 107 29.43 7.62 21.44
C GLU A 107 27.92 7.86 21.54
N ARG A 108 27.52 9.14 21.53
CA ARG A 108 26.12 9.56 21.65
C ARG A 108 25.22 9.10 20.50
N TYR A 109 25.76 8.67 19.36
CA TYR A 109 25.00 8.24 18.18
C TYR A 109 25.11 6.73 17.91
N ARG A 110 25.74 5.97 18.80
CA ARG A 110 25.93 4.51 18.64
C ARG A 110 24.61 3.75 18.58
N ASN A 111 23.60 4.25 19.27
CA ASN A 111 22.21 3.76 19.28
C ASN A 111 21.51 3.80 17.92
N LEU A 112 22.08 4.48 16.91
CA LEU A 112 21.51 4.51 15.56
C LEU A 112 21.69 3.19 14.78
N GLN A 113 22.64 2.35 15.19
CA GLN A 113 22.95 1.11 14.48
C GLN A 113 21.80 0.11 14.60
N GLY A 114 21.41 -0.49 13.46
CA GLY A 114 20.34 -1.49 13.41
C GLY A 114 18.92 -0.94 13.43
N ILE A 115 18.72 0.38 13.60
CA ILE A 115 17.40 1.01 13.45
C ILE A 115 16.92 0.80 12.01
N ARG A 116 15.66 0.37 11.87
CA ARG A 116 15.01 0.05 10.58
C ARG A 116 13.87 1.01 10.24
N ASP A 117 13.32 1.71 11.23
CA ASP A 117 12.27 2.70 10.99
C ASP A 117 12.89 4.10 10.75
N PRO A 118 12.56 4.77 9.64
CA PRO A 118 13.13 6.08 9.33
C PRO A 118 12.79 7.16 10.37
N GLN A 119 11.59 7.12 10.95
CA GLN A 119 11.16 8.10 11.94
C GLN A 119 11.89 7.86 13.27
N GLU A 120 12.00 6.61 13.72
CA GLU A 120 12.76 6.21 14.91
C GLU A 120 14.22 6.69 14.81
N TYR A 121 14.86 6.56 13.65
CA TYR A 121 16.22 7.06 13.44
C TYR A 121 16.32 8.57 13.60
N LEU A 122 15.37 9.32 13.02
CA LEU A 122 15.34 10.78 13.07
C LEU A 122 15.02 11.30 14.49
N GLU A 123 14.12 10.63 15.20
CA GLU A 123 13.81 10.92 16.60
C GLU A 123 15.02 10.66 17.50
N THR A 124 15.69 9.51 17.29
CA THR A 124 16.88 9.11 18.04
C THR A 124 18.02 10.09 17.84
N ILE A 125 18.42 10.35 16.59
CA ILE A 125 19.55 11.25 16.30
C ILE A 125 19.28 12.70 16.75
N ARG A 126 18.01 13.14 16.71
CA ARG A 126 17.61 14.44 17.26
C ARG A 126 17.72 14.45 18.78
N ALA A 127 17.23 13.41 19.47
CA ALA A 127 17.33 13.30 20.92
C ALA A 127 18.78 13.29 21.41
N ASP A 128 19.68 12.72 20.61
CA ASP A 128 21.13 12.74 20.86
C ASP A 128 21.76 14.11 20.58
N GLY A 129 20.99 15.08 20.08
CA GLY A 129 21.35 16.49 19.96
C GLY A 129 21.89 16.89 18.59
N TYR A 130 21.58 16.15 17.52
CA TYR A 130 22.02 16.49 16.16
C TYR A 130 21.39 17.79 15.66
N ALA A 131 20.10 18.00 15.98
CA ALA A 131 19.35 19.20 15.63
C ALA A 131 18.53 19.67 16.83
N THR A 132 18.42 20.99 17.01
CA THR A 132 17.61 21.58 18.09
C THR A 132 16.17 21.84 17.66
N SER A 133 15.91 22.00 16.36
CA SER A 133 14.58 22.35 15.86
C SER A 133 13.52 21.31 16.24
N PHE A 134 12.38 21.78 16.74
CA PHE A 134 11.22 20.93 17.06
C PHE A 134 10.57 20.31 15.81
N SER A 135 10.67 20.98 14.67
CA SER A 135 10.09 20.52 13.40
C SER A 135 11.03 19.62 12.59
N TYR A 136 12.22 19.33 13.10
CA TYR A 136 13.27 18.60 12.38
C TYR A 136 12.80 17.24 11.84
N VAL A 137 12.27 16.40 12.71
CA VAL A 137 11.78 15.06 12.36
C VAL A 137 10.64 15.17 11.34
N GLU A 138 9.67 16.05 11.61
CA GLU A 138 8.51 16.22 10.72
C GLU A 138 8.93 16.69 9.32
N ASN A 139 9.88 17.63 9.22
CA ASN A 139 10.39 18.12 7.95
C ASN A 139 11.17 17.04 7.19
N CYS A 140 12.01 16.26 7.87
CA CYS A 140 12.70 15.13 7.26
C CYS A 140 11.68 14.10 6.74
N MET A 141 10.70 13.73 7.56
CA MET A 141 9.64 12.79 7.17
C MET A 141 8.77 13.32 6.03
N LYS A 142 8.53 14.63 5.93
CA LYS A 142 7.87 15.27 4.78
C LYS A 142 8.67 15.05 3.50
N VAL A 143 10.00 15.23 3.54
CA VAL A 143 10.87 14.96 2.37
C VAL A 143 10.86 13.48 2.02
N ILE A 144 10.99 12.59 3.02
CA ILE A 144 10.95 11.12 2.82
C ILE A 144 9.67 10.70 2.09
N ARG A 145 8.50 11.19 2.56
CA ARG A 145 7.20 10.89 1.92
C ARG A 145 7.07 11.52 0.54
N GLN A 146 7.40 12.80 0.41
CA GLN A 146 7.22 13.55 -0.84
C GLN A 146 8.06 12.96 -1.99
N TYR A 147 9.24 12.45 -1.67
CA TYR A 147 10.18 11.91 -2.63
C TYR A 147 10.34 10.40 -2.50
N GLU A 148 9.45 9.69 -1.80
CA GLU A 148 9.43 8.21 -1.66
C GLU A 148 10.80 7.60 -1.32
N LEU A 149 11.55 8.24 -0.42
CA LEU A 149 12.97 7.92 -0.19
C LEU A 149 13.18 6.56 0.47
N THR A 150 12.16 5.98 1.08
CA THR A 150 12.15 4.63 1.65
C THR A 150 12.52 3.54 0.65
N ARG A 151 12.34 3.78 -0.66
CA ARG A 151 12.83 2.90 -1.73
C ARG A 151 14.35 2.66 -1.69
N PHE A 152 15.09 3.49 -0.96
CA PHE A 152 16.53 3.38 -0.82
C PHE A 152 16.97 2.54 0.38
N ASP A 153 16.10 2.25 1.36
CA ASP A 153 16.45 1.55 2.58
C ASP A 153 16.84 0.09 2.32
N GLU A 154 17.87 -0.40 3.02
CA GLU A 154 18.38 -1.76 2.82
C GLU A 154 17.37 -2.78 3.38
N GLY A 155 16.70 -3.50 2.48
CA GLY A 155 15.57 -4.37 2.81
C GLY A 155 14.18 -3.77 2.55
N GLY A 156 14.10 -2.58 1.94
CA GLY A 156 12.85 -2.02 1.41
C GLY A 156 11.80 -1.77 2.48
N CYS A 157 12.08 -0.90 3.44
CA CYS A 157 11.02 -0.36 4.30
C CYS A 157 10.36 0.83 3.60
N GLU A 158 9.67 0.60 2.48
CA GLU A 158 8.41 1.31 2.34
C GLU A 158 7.65 1.03 3.64
N THR A 159 7.11 2.04 4.31
CA THR A 159 5.84 1.81 5.00
C THR A 159 4.84 1.49 3.90
N MET A 160 4.92 0.27 3.34
CA MET A 160 3.94 -0.27 2.42
C MET A 160 2.68 -0.24 3.25
N ALA A 161 1.71 0.57 2.83
CA ALA A 161 0.37 0.43 3.34
C ALA A 161 0.05 -1.06 3.29
N LYS A 162 -0.26 -1.66 4.45
CA LYS A 162 -0.43 -3.12 4.61
C LYS A 162 -1.70 -3.55 3.88
N THR A 163 -1.65 -3.52 2.55
CA THR A 163 -2.79 -3.55 1.63
C THR A 163 -2.82 -4.89 0.90
N ALA A 164 -4.01 -5.28 0.42
CA ALA A 164 -4.14 -6.43 -0.48
C ALA A 164 -3.23 -6.29 -1.72
N GLU A 165 -3.06 -5.08 -2.25
CA GLU A 165 -2.24 -4.86 -3.44
C GLU A 165 -0.75 -5.10 -3.15
N SER A 166 -0.25 -4.70 -1.98
CA SER A 166 1.15 -4.91 -1.61
C SER A 166 1.57 -6.39 -1.63
N VAL A 167 0.74 -7.30 -1.09
CA VAL A 167 1.02 -8.74 -1.15
C VAL A 167 0.87 -9.29 -2.57
N LEU A 168 -0.09 -8.77 -3.34
CA LEU A 168 -0.30 -9.20 -4.73
C LEU A 168 0.82 -8.75 -5.65
N ASP A 169 1.40 -7.56 -5.45
CA ASP A 169 2.53 -7.07 -6.21
C ASP A 169 3.78 -7.90 -5.96
N VAL A 170 4.00 -8.32 -4.71
CA VAL A 170 5.06 -9.30 -4.40
C VAL A 170 4.83 -10.61 -5.17
N MET A 171 3.63 -11.18 -5.08
CA MET A 171 3.30 -12.44 -5.75
C MET A 171 3.41 -12.34 -7.28
N ARG A 172 2.97 -11.23 -7.88
CA ARG A 172 3.10 -10.95 -9.31
C ARG A 172 4.57 -10.80 -9.72
N GLY A 173 5.38 -10.13 -8.90
CA GLY A 173 6.81 -9.98 -9.11
C GLY A 173 7.57 -11.32 -9.11
N TRP A 174 7.02 -12.34 -8.45
CA TRP A 174 7.57 -13.69 -8.43
C TRP A 174 7.03 -14.62 -9.52
N LEU A 175 6.08 -14.19 -10.35
CA LEU A 175 5.57 -15.05 -11.43
C LEU A 175 6.71 -15.58 -12.31
N GLY A 176 6.73 -16.90 -12.48
CA GLY A 176 7.79 -17.61 -13.21
C GLY A 176 9.02 -17.97 -12.39
N PHE A 177 9.12 -17.60 -11.11
CA PHE A 177 10.13 -18.16 -10.21
C PHE A 177 9.88 -19.66 -10.07
N SER A 178 10.90 -20.49 -10.25
CA SER A 178 10.74 -21.95 -10.28
C SER A 178 11.95 -22.68 -9.73
N GLU A 179 11.78 -23.98 -9.48
CA GLU A 179 12.90 -24.86 -9.14
C GLU A 179 13.88 -24.99 -10.29
N ALA A 180 13.36 -25.12 -11.51
CA ALA A 180 14.16 -25.21 -12.74
C ALA A 180 15.09 -23.99 -12.97
N ASN A 181 14.65 -22.78 -12.62
CA ASN A 181 15.49 -21.58 -12.73
C ASN A 181 16.18 -21.18 -11.41
N GLY A 182 15.97 -21.94 -10.34
CA GLY A 182 16.58 -21.73 -9.03
C GLY A 182 16.06 -20.52 -8.25
N LYS A 183 15.19 -19.67 -8.80
CA LYS A 183 14.76 -18.43 -8.15
C LYS A 183 13.83 -18.65 -6.96
N PHE A 184 13.19 -19.82 -6.86
CA PHE A 184 12.40 -20.19 -5.67
C PHE A 184 13.24 -20.14 -4.38
N LYS A 185 14.56 -20.33 -4.47
CA LYS A 185 15.49 -20.22 -3.33
C LYS A 185 15.44 -18.84 -2.68
N GLU A 186 15.26 -17.77 -3.47
CA GLU A 186 15.12 -16.40 -2.95
C GLU A 186 13.88 -16.26 -2.04
N ILE A 187 12.81 -17.00 -2.33
CA ILE A 187 11.57 -17.01 -1.54
C ILE A 187 11.80 -17.76 -0.22
N ILE A 188 12.46 -18.93 -0.29
CA ILE A 188 12.80 -19.74 0.88
C ILE A 188 13.79 -19.00 1.79
N ASP A 189 14.82 -18.36 1.22
CA ASP A 189 15.82 -17.58 1.94
C ASP A 189 15.18 -16.38 2.65
N LEU A 190 14.26 -15.69 1.97
CA LEU A 190 13.51 -14.59 2.57
C LEU A 190 12.70 -15.07 3.79
N TYR A 191 11.97 -16.17 3.65
CA TYR A 191 11.26 -16.77 4.79
C TYR A 191 12.21 -17.10 5.94
N ASN A 192 13.33 -17.77 5.64
CA ASN A 192 14.29 -18.23 6.62
C ASN A 192 15.06 -17.09 7.32
N SER A 193 15.12 -15.90 6.71
CA SER A 193 15.81 -14.73 7.24
C SER A 193 15.12 -14.12 8.48
N VAL A 194 13.80 -14.30 8.63
CA VAL A 194 13.01 -13.68 9.70
C VAL A 194 12.92 -14.60 10.92
N LYS A 195 13.49 -14.16 12.03
CA LYS A 195 13.48 -14.90 13.31
C LYS A 195 12.44 -14.36 14.29
N PRO A 196 11.88 -15.21 15.18
CA PRO A 196 12.07 -16.66 15.22
C PRO A 196 11.43 -17.35 14.01
N LEU A 197 12.02 -18.48 13.61
CA LEU A 197 11.46 -19.35 12.57
C LEU A 197 10.17 -19.99 13.10
N PRO A 198 9.09 -20.00 12.32
CA PRO A 198 7.95 -20.86 12.61
C PRO A 198 8.43 -22.29 12.81
N ARG A 199 7.93 -22.94 13.86
CA ARG A 199 8.30 -24.32 14.27
C ARG A 199 9.78 -24.53 14.62
N GLY A 200 10.59 -23.46 14.70
CA GLY A 200 12.04 -23.58 14.89
C GLY A 200 12.77 -24.26 13.71
N TYR A 201 12.12 -24.36 12.56
CA TYR A 201 12.61 -25.11 11.39
C TYR A 201 13.00 -24.18 10.25
N ALA A 202 14.18 -24.39 9.68
CA ALA A 202 14.61 -23.69 8.47
C ALA A 202 14.20 -24.53 7.25
N VAL A 203 13.36 -23.97 6.39
CA VAL A 203 12.86 -24.64 5.19
C VAL A 203 14.03 -24.94 4.25
N GLN A 204 14.11 -26.19 3.79
CA GLN A 204 15.14 -26.64 2.86
C GLN A 204 14.67 -26.43 1.41
N TYR A 205 15.61 -26.34 0.47
CA TYR A 205 15.27 -26.18 -0.95
C TYR A 205 14.64 -27.43 -1.59
N SER A 206 14.63 -28.57 -0.88
CA SER A 206 13.93 -29.79 -1.30
C SER A 206 12.52 -29.90 -0.72
N ASP A 207 12.13 -28.98 0.17
CA ASP A 207 10.82 -29.01 0.80
C ASP A 207 9.76 -28.37 -0.11
N GLU A 208 8.52 -28.83 0.06
CA GLU A 208 7.36 -28.19 -0.52
C GLU A 208 7.23 -26.75 0.01
N TRP A 209 7.15 -25.77 -0.89
CA TRP A 209 7.32 -24.35 -0.53
C TRP A 209 6.09 -23.48 -0.82
N CYS A 210 4.91 -24.08 -0.99
CA CYS A 210 3.67 -23.33 -1.26
C CYS A 210 3.30 -22.38 -0.10
N ASP A 211 3.31 -22.86 1.14
CA ASP A 211 3.01 -22.06 2.33
C ASP A 211 4.14 -21.10 2.67
N THR A 212 5.38 -21.56 2.50
CA THR A 212 6.59 -20.73 2.60
C THR A 212 6.51 -19.52 1.67
N CYS A 213 5.97 -19.68 0.45
CA CYS A 213 5.74 -18.59 -0.50
C CYS A 213 4.72 -17.56 0.04
N VAL A 214 3.60 -18.01 0.59
CA VAL A 214 2.59 -17.12 1.18
C VAL A 214 3.16 -16.34 2.37
N SER A 215 3.89 -17.02 3.25
CA SER A 215 4.57 -16.39 4.38
C SER A 215 5.66 -15.41 3.94
N ALA A 216 6.47 -15.76 2.94
CA ALA A 216 7.49 -14.88 2.37
C ALA A 216 6.87 -13.64 1.72
N ALA A 217 5.74 -13.77 1.04
CA ALA A 217 5.02 -12.63 0.48
C ALA A 217 4.52 -11.69 1.58
N GLY A 218 3.95 -12.27 2.65
CA GLY A 218 3.56 -11.52 3.84
C GLY A 218 4.74 -10.83 4.53
N ILE A 219 5.93 -11.43 4.55
CA ILE A 219 7.17 -10.80 5.04
C ILE A 219 7.54 -9.62 4.16
N LYS A 220 7.66 -9.84 2.84
CA LYS A 220 8.13 -8.82 1.89
C LYS A 220 7.20 -7.61 1.81
N ALA A 221 5.90 -7.83 1.95
CA ALA A 221 4.87 -6.79 1.92
C ALA A 221 4.61 -6.15 3.30
N GLY A 222 5.35 -6.52 4.36
CA GLY A 222 5.10 -6.02 5.72
C GLY A 222 3.76 -6.47 6.34
N CYS A 223 3.12 -7.49 5.78
CA CYS A 223 1.79 -7.97 6.16
C CYS A 223 1.80 -9.22 7.07
N SER A 224 2.97 -9.65 7.58
CA SER A 224 3.11 -10.87 8.39
C SER A 224 2.19 -10.92 9.63
N GLU A 225 1.88 -9.78 10.25
CA GLU A 225 0.97 -9.72 11.40
C GLU A 225 -0.51 -9.92 11.03
N LEU A 226 -0.87 -9.62 9.78
CA LEU A 226 -2.25 -9.72 9.29
C LEU A 226 -2.60 -11.13 8.82
N ILE A 227 -1.59 -11.89 8.40
CA ILE A 227 -1.73 -13.19 7.74
C ILE A 227 -1.15 -14.30 8.62
N GLY A 228 -0.05 -14.04 9.31
CA GLY A 228 0.76 -15.06 9.99
C GLY A 228 2.02 -15.44 9.20
N ARG A 229 2.83 -16.32 9.80
CA ARG A 229 3.98 -16.96 9.16
C ARG A 229 3.99 -18.44 9.54
N GLU A 230 4.09 -19.30 8.55
CA GLU A 230 4.18 -20.75 8.68
C GLU A 230 4.80 -21.37 7.40
N CYS A 231 5.24 -22.63 7.46
CA CYS A 231 5.72 -23.40 6.31
C CYS A 231 4.90 -24.68 6.06
N GLY A 232 3.71 -24.78 6.65
CA GLY A 232 2.84 -25.95 6.58
C GLY A 232 1.38 -25.51 6.57
N VAL A 233 0.66 -25.86 5.51
CA VAL A 233 -0.67 -25.28 5.21
C VAL A 233 -1.68 -25.48 6.33
N GLU A 234 -1.81 -26.70 6.89
CA GLU A 234 -2.75 -26.97 7.99
C GLU A 234 -2.42 -26.17 9.25
N GLU A 235 -1.14 -26.01 9.58
CA GLU A 235 -0.72 -25.20 10.73
C GLU A 235 -0.99 -23.72 10.47
N HIS A 236 -0.84 -23.26 9.22
CA HIS A 236 -1.17 -21.88 8.84
C HIS A 236 -2.68 -21.62 8.97
N VAL A 237 -3.52 -22.60 8.62
CA VAL A 237 -4.98 -22.54 8.86
C VAL A 237 -5.29 -22.38 10.35
N LYS A 238 -4.55 -23.04 11.25
CA LYS A 238 -4.73 -22.82 12.70
C LYS A 238 -4.36 -21.40 13.11
N ILE A 239 -3.36 -20.78 12.49
CA ILE A 239 -3.02 -19.37 12.70
C ILE A 239 -4.16 -18.48 12.18
N PHE A 240 -4.70 -18.72 10.98
CA PHE A 240 -5.84 -17.97 10.44
C PHE A 240 -7.06 -18.06 11.37
N LYS A 241 -7.32 -19.24 11.93
CA LYS A 241 -8.38 -19.46 12.94
C LYS A 241 -8.12 -18.65 14.22
N LYS A 242 -6.88 -18.64 14.74
CA LYS A 242 -6.49 -17.83 15.91
C LYS A 242 -6.60 -16.32 15.66
N LEU A 243 -6.29 -15.87 14.45
CA LEU A 243 -6.43 -14.47 14.02
C LEU A 243 -7.90 -14.07 13.76
N GLY A 244 -8.83 -15.04 13.72
CA GLY A 244 -10.23 -14.79 13.45
C GLY A 244 -10.48 -14.29 12.01
N ILE A 245 -9.69 -14.78 11.05
CA ILE A 245 -9.77 -14.43 9.62
C ILE A 245 -10.13 -15.63 8.74
N TRP A 246 -10.18 -16.84 9.29
CA TRP A 246 -10.50 -18.06 8.53
C TRP A 246 -11.99 -18.19 8.23
N ILE A 247 -12.29 -18.59 6.99
CA ILE A 247 -13.62 -18.87 6.46
C ILE A 247 -13.58 -20.26 5.80
N GLU A 248 -14.18 -21.25 6.46
CA GLU A 248 -14.22 -22.66 5.99
C GLU A 248 -15.19 -22.87 4.81
N ASP A 249 -16.00 -21.87 4.47
CA ASP A 249 -16.93 -21.97 3.35
C ASP A 249 -16.23 -21.64 2.03
N GLY A 250 -15.81 -22.67 1.29
CA GLY A 250 -15.21 -22.54 -0.04
C GLY A 250 -16.14 -21.96 -1.10
N THR A 251 -17.44 -21.75 -0.82
CA THR A 251 -18.42 -21.20 -1.77
C THR A 251 -18.53 -19.69 -1.76
N ILE A 252 -17.89 -19.01 -0.80
CA ILE A 252 -17.92 -17.54 -0.76
C ILE A 252 -17.31 -16.94 -2.04
N THR A 253 -17.64 -15.68 -2.30
CA THR A 253 -16.90 -14.87 -3.28
C THR A 253 -15.76 -14.16 -2.54
N PRO A 254 -14.49 -14.57 -2.73
CA PRO A 254 -13.37 -13.93 -2.03
C PRO A 254 -13.03 -12.57 -2.65
N GLU A 255 -12.30 -11.75 -1.90
CA GLU A 255 -11.71 -10.50 -2.40
C GLU A 255 -10.24 -10.71 -2.80
N PRO A 256 -9.69 -9.89 -3.71
CA PRO A 256 -8.25 -9.85 -3.95
C PRO A 256 -7.45 -9.68 -2.66
N GLY A 257 -6.35 -10.42 -2.54
CA GLY A 257 -5.50 -10.47 -1.34
C GLY A 257 -5.95 -11.47 -0.28
N TYR A 258 -7.13 -12.10 -0.42
CA TYR A 258 -7.48 -13.25 0.42
C TYR A 258 -6.51 -14.39 0.17
N VAL A 259 -6.23 -15.18 1.21
CA VAL A 259 -5.48 -16.42 1.06
C VAL A 259 -6.48 -17.51 0.72
N ILE A 260 -6.27 -18.23 -0.38
CA ILE A 260 -7.08 -19.39 -0.78
C ILE A 260 -6.38 -20.66 -0.35
N VAL A 261 -7.12 -21.60 0.23
CA VAL A 261 -6.60 -22.88 0.72
C VAL A 261 -7.37 -24.02 0.06
N TYR A 262 -6.65 -25.08 -0.29
CA TYR A 262 -7.15 -26.22 -1.02
C TYR A 262 -7.10 -27.51 -0.20
N ASN A 263 -8.04 -28.40 -0.49
CA ASN A 263 -8.01 -29.80 -0.11
C ASN A 263 -8.42 -30.63 -1.34
N TRP A 264 -7.46 -31.34 -1.92
CA TRP A 264 -7.58 -32.13 -3.13
C TRP A 264 -8.24 -33.50 -2.91
N ASP A 265 -8.41 -33.93 -1.66
CA ASP A 265 -9.09 -35.20 -1.34
C ASP A 265 -10.61 -35.12 -1.50
N LYS A 266 -11.17 -33.91 -1.67
CA LYS A 266 -12.62 -33.69 -1.71
C LYS A 266 -13.02 -32.74 -2.83
N ALA A 267 -13.66 -33.28 -3.87
CA ALA A 267 -14.12 -32.55 -5.05
C ALA A 267 -15.50 -31.89 -4.89
N ALA A 268 -16.04 -31.78 -3.67
CA ALA A 268 -17.38 -31.23 -3.39
C ALA A 268 -17.41 -30.37 -2.12
N GLN A 269 -18.33 -29.40 -2.08
CA GLN A 269 -18.59 -28.55 -0.91
C GLN A 269 -19.64 -29.18 0.03
N PRO A 270 -19.61 -28.87 1.35
CA PRO A 270 -18.56 -28.13 2.04
C PRO A 270 -17.26 -28.94 2.07
N ASN A 271 -16.10 -28.29 2.01
CA ASN A 271 -14.81 -28.95 2.10
C ASN A 271 -14.05 -28.49 3.35
N ASP A 272 -13.83 -29.43 4.27
CA ASP A 272 -13.37 -29.21 5.64
C ASP A 272 -12.23 -30.18 6.06
N GLY A 273 -11.67 -30.92 5.08
CA GLY A 273 -10.59 -31.88 5.29
C GLY A 273 -9.22 -31.24 5.47
N TYR A 274 -8.18 -32.08 5.48
CA TYR A 274 -6.80 -31.65 5.67
C TYR A 274 -6.34 -30.76 4.50
N SER A 275 -5.57 -29.72 4.78
CA SER A 275 -5.11 -28.79 3.75
C SER A 275 -3.86 -29.25 3.02
N ASP A 276 -3.93 -29.21 1.68
CA ASP A 276 -2.83 -29.62 0.80
C ASP A 276 -2.03 -28.45 0.24
N HIS A 277 -2.69 -27.35 -0.10
CA HIS A 277 -2.07 -26.27 -0.87
C HIS A 277 -2.69 -24.91 -0.58
N ILE A 278 -1.97 -23.84 -0.93
CA ILE A 278 -2.33 -22.47 -0.57
C ILE A 278 -1.79 -21.45 -1.57
N GLY A 279 -2.47 -20.31 -1.68
CA GLY A 279 -2.02 -19.17 -2.49
C GLY A 279 -2.79 -17.89 -2.19
N PHE A 280 -2.56 -16.85 -2.96
CA PHE A 280 -3.30 -15.59 -2.85
C PHE A 280 -4.31 -15.44 -3.99
N VAL A 281 -5.53 -15.04 -3.67
CA VAL A 281 -6.54 -14.62 -4.65
C VAL A 281 -6.09 -13.31 -5.29
N GLU A 282 -5.78 -13.33 -6.58
CA GLU A 282 -5.45 -12.11 -7.34
C GLU A 282 -6.70 -11.39 -7.81
N LYS A 283 -7.70 -12.14 -8.27
CA LYS A 283 -8.89 -11.58 -8.92
C LYS A 283 -10.05 -12.56 -8.90
N VAL A 284 -11.27 -12.02 -8.81
CA VAL A 284 -12.51 -12.74 -9.10
C VAL A 284 -13.23 -12.08 -10.27
N SER A 285 -13.59 -12.84 -11.29
CA SER A 285 -14.29 -12.33 -12.47
C SER A 285 -14.97 -13.44 -13.25
N GLY A 286 -16.18 -13.19 -13.75
CA GLY A 286 -16.87 -14.10 -14.65
C GLY A 286 -17.16 -15.48 -14.04
N GLY A 287 -17.42 -15.55 -12.73
CA GLY A 287 -17.63 -16.82 -12.03
C GLY A 287 -16.35 -17.59 -11.70
N MET A 288 -15.17 -17.02 -11.98
CA MET A 288 -13.88 -17.64 -11.78
C MET A 288 -13.04 -16.88 -10.75
N VAL A 289 -12.22 -17.62 -10.01
CA VAL A 289 -11.16 -17.12 -9.12
C VAL A 289 -9.83 -17.33 -9.81
N THR A 290 -9.01 -16.30 -9.88
CA THR A 290 -7.59 -16.39 -10.24
C THR A 290 -6.76 -16.27 -8.98
N ALA A 291 -5.95 -17.29 -8.70
CA ALA A 291 -5.00 -17.32 -7.59
C ALA A 291 -3.56 -17.32 -8.11
N ILE A 292 -2.62 -16.72 -7.37
CA ILE A 292 -1.17 -16.87 -7.56
C ILE A 292 -0.67 -17.79 -6.45
N GLU A 293 0.00 -18.87 -6.83
CA GLU A 293 0.42 -19.94 -5.94
C GLU A 293 1.92 -20.18 -6.10
N GLY A 294 2.64 -20.35 -4.99
CA GLY A 294 4.00 -20.89 -5.00
C GLY A 294 3.96 -22.42 -5.07
N ASN A 295 5.04 -23.01 -5.58
CA ASN A 295 5.15 -24.44 -5.82
C ASN A 295 4.02 -25.09 -6.64
N ARG A 296 3.34 -24.32 -7.49
CA ARG A 296 2.33 -24.85 -8.40
C ARG A 296 3.02 -25.44 -9.63
N GLY A 297 3.29 -26.75 -9.58
CA GLY A 297 4.11 -27.41 -10.58
C GLY A 297 5.53 -26.87 -10.55
N GLU A 298 6.11 -26.79 -9.34
CA GLU A 298 7.50 -26.37 -9.08
C GLU A 298 7.79 -24.90 -9.44
N LYS A 299 6.74 -24.05 -9.49
CA LYS A 299 6.86 -22.62 -9.81
C LYS A 299 5.80 -21.75 -9.14
N VAL A 300 6.08 -20.45 -9.12
CA VAL A 300 5.07 -19.42 -8.89
C VAL A 300 4.29 -19.20 -10.17
N ASP A 301 3.00 -19.55 -10.16
CA ASP A 301 2.15 -19.45 -11.34
C ASP A 301 0.69 -19.20 -10.96
N LYS A 302 -0.11 -18.82 -11.95
CA LYS A 302 -1.54 -18.56 -11.77
C LYS A 302 -2.35 -19.85 -11.92
N ARG A 303 -3.35 -20.00 -11.05
CA ARG A 303 -4.43 -20.98 -11.20
C ARG A 303 -5.74 -20.23 -11.44
N VAL A 304 -6.56 -20.73 -12.35
CA VAL A 304 -7.91 -20.20 -12.59
C VAL A 304 -8.92 -21.31 -12.34
N LEU A 305 -9.86 -21.08 -11.42
CA LEU A 305 -10.81 -22.08 -10.95
C LEU A 305 -12.23 -21.51 -10.91
N PRO A 306 -13.28 -22.34 -11.03
CA PRO A 306 -14.65 -21.91 -10.75
C PRO A 306 -14.80 -21.44 -9.29
N LEU A 307 -15.61 -20.41 -9.07
CA LEU A 307 -16.08 -20.05 -7.72
C LEU A 307 -16.82 -21.23 -7.09
N GLY A 308 -16.56 -21.49 -5.80
CA GLY A 308 -17.20 -22.61 -5.09
C GLY A 308 -16.77 -24.00 -5.57
N TRP A 309 -15.67 -24.11 -6.31
CA TRP A 309 -15.18 -25.41 -6.74
C TRP A 309 -14.88 -26.29 -5.53
N GLY A 310 -15.20 -27.58 -5.61
CA GLY A 310 -15.21 -28.45 -4.44
C GLY A 310 -13.86 -28.63 -3.76
N TYR A 311 -12.76 -28.51 -4.51
CA TYR A 311 -11.41 -28.59 -3.95
C TYR A 311 -10.94 -27.33 -3.20
N ILE A 312 -11.72 -26.25 -3.24
CA ILE A 312 -11.46 -25.07 -2.41
C ILE A 312 -11.92 -25.43 -1.00
N ARG A 313 -10.99 -25.56 -0.05
CA ARG A 313 -11.36 -25.77 1.36
C ARG A 313 -12.00 -24.51 1.90
N GLY A 314 -11.30 -23.39 1.77
CA GLY A 314 -11.74 -22.13 2.33
C GLY A 314 -10.76 -21.00 2.06
N TYR A 315 -10.97 -19.90 2.78
CA TYR A 315 -10.21 -18.67 2.61
C TYR A 315 -9.78 -18.09 3.95
N ALA A 316 -8.62 -17.44 3.99
CA ALA A 316 -8.33 -16.44 5.00
C ALA A 316 -8.62 -15.05 4.44
N ALA A 317 -9.23 -14.19 5.26
CA ALA A 317 -9.58 -12.81 4.96
C ALA A 317 -8.76 -11.83 5.81
N PRO A 318 -7.47 -11.58 5.48
CA PRO A 318 -6.64 -10.67 6.25
C PRO A 318 -7.24 -9.26 6.28
N ARG A 319 -7.12 -8.60 7.43
CA ARG A 319 -7.66 -7.25 7.64
C ARG A 319 -6.68 -6.19 7.16
N TYR A 320 -6.50 -6.12 5.84
CA TYR A 320 -5.63 -5.14 5.22
C TYR A 320 -6.08 -3.70 5.52
N GLU A 321 -5.11 -2.80 5.55
CA GLU A 321 -5.34 -1.38 5.46
C GLU A 321 -6.06 -1.10 4.15
N LYS A 322 -7.14 -0.33 4.24
CA LYS A 322 -7.74 0.24 3.04
C LYS A 322 -6.75 1.26 2.52
N ALA A 323 -6.34 1.12 1.25
CA ALA A 323 -5.53 2.14 0.59
C ALA A 323 -6.13 3.51 0.94
N ALA A 324 -5.31 4.38 1.54
CA ALA A 324 -5.73 5.74 1.83
C ALA A 324 -6.27 6.31 0.53
N ASN A 325 -7.55 6.68 0.51
CA ASN A 325 -8.12 7.40 -0.62
C ASN A 325 -7.22 8.62 -0.84
N GLU A 326 -6.49 8.63 -1.95
CA GLU A 326 -5.68 9.75 -2.40
C GLU A 326 -6.57 10.99 -2.49
N THR A 327 -6.54 11.79 -1.43
CA THR A 327 -6.96 13.18 -1.44
C THR A 327 -5.83 14.02 -2.06
N GLY A 328 -5.92 14.24 -3.37
CA GLY A 328 -5.31 15.36 -4.11
C GLY A 328 -3.84 15.19 -4.52
N GLY A 329 -3.42 15.40 -5.77
CA GLY A 329 -4.16 15.79 -6.96
C GLY A 329 -3.31 15.81 -8.24
N ASN A 330 -3.99 15.39 -9.32
CA ASN A 330 -4.06 15.95 -10.67
C ASN A 330 -2.81 16.00 -11.59
N THR A 331 -2.84 15.16 -12.64
CA THR A 331 -3.01 15.63 -14.03
C THR A 331 -3.74 14.57 -14.89
N GLY A 332 -4.96 14.84 -15.34
CA GLY A 332 -5.59 14.15 -16.49
C GLY A 332 -7.01 13.62 -16.29
N THR A 333 -8.01 14.53 -16.30
CA THR A 333 -9.46 14.29 -16.48
C THR A 333 -10.12 13.21 -15.60
N GLY A 334 -10.26 13.55 -14.31
CA GLY A 334 -10.95 12.74 -13.30
C GLY A 334 -12.42 12.46 -13.60
N LYS A 335 -12.70 11.20 -13.94
CA LYS A 335 -14.06 10.63 -13.92
C LYS A 335 -14.31 9.99 -12.55
N LYS A 336 -15.47 10.28 -11.95
CA LYS A 336 -15.96 9.62 -10.72
C LYS A 336 -16.06 8.11 -10.96
N SER A 337 -15.94 7.29 -9.91
CA SER A 337 -16.08 5.83 -10.07
C SER A 337 -17.47 5.43 -10.60
N VAL A 338 -17.56 4.31 -11.32
CA VAL A 338 -18.83 3.75 -11.82
C VAL A 338 -19.85 3.59 -10.70
N GLU A 339 -19.42 3.19 -9.51
CA GLU A 339 -20.31 3.04 -8.35
C GLU A 339 -20.83 4.39 -7.83
N ALA A 340 -19.98 5.42 -7.75
CA ALA A 340 -20.41 6.76 -7.37
C ALA A 340 -21.42 7.32 -8.39
N VAL A 341 -21.13 7.14 -9.67
CA VAL A 341 -22.05 7.54 -10.76
C VAL A 341 -23.35 6.74 -10.70
N ALA A 342 -23.30 5.43 -10.41
CA ALA A 342 -24.50 4.60 -10.25
C ALA A 342 -25.38 5.06 -9.07
N LYS A 343 -24.78 5.45 -7.94
CA LYS A 343 -25.50 6.06 -6.80
C LYS A 343 -26.11 7.41 -7.18
N GLU A 344 -25.42 8.24 -7.96
CA GLU A 344 -25.97 9.49 -8.47
C GLU A 344 -27.09 9.27 -9.49
N VAL A 345 -27.01 8.23 -10.31
CA VAL A 345 -28.08 7.81 -11.23
C VAL A 345 -29.32 7.39 -10.44
N LEU A 346 -29.16 6.64 -9.35
CA LEU A 346 -30.25 6.27 -8.44
C LEU A 346 -30.85 7.49 -7.73
N ALA A 347 -30.02 8.48 -7.40
CA ALA A 347 -30.44 9.78 -6.88
C ALA A 347 -31.04 10.72 -7.94
N GLY A 348 -31.17 10.28 -9.20
CA GLY A 348 -31.82 11.03 -10.28
C GLY A 348 -30.97 12.14 -10.92
N LYS A 349 -29.69 12.29 -10.56
CA LYS A 349 -28.83 13.38 -11.05
C LYS A 349 -28.51 13.32 -12.54
N TRP A 350 -28.62 12.12 -13.13
CA TRP A 350 -28.24 11.82 -14.51
C TRP A 350 -29.43 11.72 -15.46
N GLY A 351 -30.64 12.15 -15.07
CA GLY A 351 -31.81 12.01 -15.94
C GLY A 351 -32.26 10.56 -16.11
N ASN A 352 -33.02 10.25 -17.17
CA ASN A 352 -33.59 8.92 -17.41
C ASN A 352 -33.60 8.54 -18.90
N GLY A 353 -33.75 7.24 -19.19
CA GLY A 353 -33.79 6.71 -20.55
C GLY A 353 -32.63 7.19 -21.43
N GLU A 354 -32.97 7.69 -22.62
CA GLU A 354 -32.01 8.20 -23.60
C GLU A 354 -31.26 9.46 -23.11
N ASP A 355 -31.87 10.32 -22.29
CA ASP A 355 -31.19 11.49 -21.72
C ASP A 355 -30.06 11.07 -20.79
N ARG A 356 -30.30 10.05 -19.95
CA ARG A 356 -29.26 9.46 -19.09
C ARG A 356 -28.11 8.89 -19.88
N LYS A 357 -28.43 8.12 -20.93
CA LYS A 357 -27.42 7.52 -21.80
C LYS A 357 -26.53 8.59 -22.44
N LYS A 358 -27.14 9.63 -23.01
CA LYS A 358 -26.41 10.77 -23.61
C LYS A 358 -25.54 11.50 -22.60
N ARG A 359 -26.06 11.81 -21.41
CA ARG A 359 -25.32 12.55 -20.37
C ARG A 359 -24.15 11.75 -19.81
N LEU A 360 -24.33 10.45 -19.57
CA LEU A 360 -23.27 9.55 -19.12
C LEU A 360 -22.17 9.41 -20.18
N GLN A 361 -22.55 9.19 -21.45
CA GLN A 361 -21.59 9.09 -22.56
C GLN A 361 -20.85 10.41 -22.81
N ALA A 362 -21.53 11.55 -22.74
CA ALA A 362 -20.90 12.88 -22.86
C ALA A 362 -19.93 13.17 -21.72
N ALA A 363 -20.21 12.66 -20.51
CA ALA A 363 -19.28 12.68 -19.38
C ALA A 363 -18.22 11.56 -19.46
N GLY A 364 -18.24 10.77 -20.54
CA GLY A 364 -17.27 9.73 -20.85
C GLY A 364 -17.41 8.44 -20.04
N TYR A 365 -18.58 8.15 -19.49
CA TYR A 365 -18.89 6.88 -18.85
C TYR A 365 -19.49 5.89 -19.84
N ASP A 366 -19.16 4.60 -19.65
CA ASP A 366 -19.86 3.53 -20.33
C ASP A 366 -21.26 3.34 -19.70
N TYR A 367 -22.30 3.61 -20.49
CA TYR A 367 -23.67 3.50 -20.05
C TYR A 367 -24.04 2.08 -19.62
N GLY A 368 -23.57 1.04 -20.32
CA GLY A 368 -23.85 -0.35 -20.01
C GLY A 368 -23.27 -0.75 -18.65
N VAL A 369 -22.03 -0.34 -18.38
CA VAL A 369 -21.33 -0.59 -17.11
C VAL A 369 -22.00 0.12 -15.94
N VAL A 370 -22.33 1.41 -16.11
CA VAL A 370 -23.07 2.17 -15.09
C VAL A 370 -24.45 1.58 -14.85
N GLN A 371 -25.18 1.21 -15.91
CA GLN A 371 -26.52 0.65 -15.80
C GLN A 371 -26.51 -0.75 -15.17
N ALA A 372 -25.49 -1.57 -15.42
CA ALA A 372 -25.30 -2.85 -14.75
C ALA A 372 -25.09 -2.65 -13.23
N LYS A 373 -24.25 -1.69 -12.83
CA LYS A 373 -24.02 -1.37 -11.42
C LYS A 373 -25.27 -0.80 -10.74
N VAL A 374 -26.04 0.04 -11.45
CA VAL A 374 -27.36 0.50 -10.97
C VAL A 374 -28.30 -0.69 -10.73
N ASN A 375 -28.37 -1.64 -11.66
CA ASN A 375 -29.21 -2.83 -11.52
C ASN A 375 -28.78 -3.72 -10.34
N GLU A 376 -27.47 -3.85 -10.11
CA GLU A 376 -26.88 -4.54 -8.96
C GLU A 376 -27.30 -3.89 -7.64
N LEU A 377 -27.14 -2.57 -7.51
CA LEU A 377 -27.52 -1.79 -6.32
C LEU A 377 -29.04 -1.83 -6.03
N VAL A 378 -29.86 -1.88 -7.07
CA VAL A 378 -31.33 -2.03 -6.95
C VAL A 378 -31.69 -3.44 -6.49
N LYS A 379 -31.04 -4.49 -7.03
CA LYS A 379 -31.26 -5.87 -6.58
C LYS A 379 -30.87 -6.07 -5.11
N GLY A 380 -29.76 -5.49 -4.66
CA GLY A 380 -29.29 -5.62 -3.27
C GLY A 380 -30.14 -4.87 -2.23
N SER A 381 -31.00 -3.93 -2.65
CA SER A 381 -31.82 -3.12 -1.73
C SER A 381 -33.27 -3.58 -1.61
N GLY A 382 -33.70 -4.60 -2.40
CA GLY A 382 -35.10 -5.04 -2.48
C GLY A 382 -36.08 -3.97 -2.99
N LYS A 383 -35.61 -2.75 -3.28
CA LYS A 383 -36.39 -1.65 -3.84
C LYS A 383 -36.35 -1.68 -5.35
N LYS A 384 -37.46 -1.34 -6.00
CA LYS A 384 -37.57 -1.22 -7.46
C LYS A 384 -36.97 0.10 -7.93
N SER A 385 -36.44 0.14 -9.14
CA SER A 385 -35.95 1.41 -9.72
C SER A 385 -37.10 2.41 -9.91
N VAL A 386 -36.79 3.71 -9.92
CA VAL A 386 -37.77 4.79 -10.20
C VAL A 386 -38.52 4.53 -11.51
N GLU A 387 -37.85 3.95 -12.52
CA GLU A 387 -38.44 3.52 -13.79
C GLU A 387 -39.53 2.46 -13.61
N ALA A 388 -39.22 1.39 -12.85
CA ALA A 388 -40.15 0.30 -12.60
C ALA A 388 -41.34 0.78 -11.76
N VAL A 389 -41.08 1.61 -10.75
CA VAL A 389 -42.13 2.20 -9.92
C VAL A 389 -43.02 3.15 -10.74
N ALA A 390 -42.46 3.96 -11.65
CA ALA A 390 -43.24 4.82 -12.54
C ALA A 390 -44.19 4.02 -13.45
N LYS A 391 -43.75 2.88 -14.00
CA LYS A 391 -44.63 1.97 -14.77
C LYS A 391 -45.77 1.43 -13.92
N GLU A 392 -45.51 1.08 -12.66
CA GLU A 392 -46.55 0.64 -11.73
C GLU A 392 -47.53 1.75 -11.36
N VAL A 393 -47.06 3.00 -11.27
CA VAL A 393 -47.91 4.17 -11.05
C VAL A 393 -48.85 4.39 -12.24
N ILE A 394 -48.36 4.27 -13.47
CA ILE A 394 -49.17 4.35 -14.70
C ILE A 394 -50.19 3.21 -14.75
N ALA A 395 -49.78 2.00 -14.34
CA ALA A 395 -50.67 0.85 -14.20
C ALA A 395 -51.62 0.94 -12.99
N GLY A 396 -51.70 2.09 -12.30
CA GLY A 396 -52.67 2.35 -11.23
C GLY A 396 -52.34 1.75 -9.86
N LYS A 397 -51.23 1.02 -9.70
CA LYS A 397 -50.90 0.25 -8.48
C LYS A 397 -50.63 1.12 -7.25
N TRP A 398 -50.36 2.41 -7.44
CA TRP A 398 -49.97 3.34 -6.39
C TRP A 398 -51.08 4.36 -6.04
N GLY A 399 -52.28 4.25 -6.61
CA GLY A 399 -53.38 5.21 -6.37
C GLY A 399 -53.18 6.58 -7.05
N ASN A 400 -53.97 7.58 -6.65
CA ASN A 400 -54.00 8.93 -7.25
C ASN A 400 -53.74 10.04 -6.22
N GLY A 401 -53.40 11.24 -6.70
CA GLY A 401 -53.25 12.46 -5.89
C GLY A 401 -52.39 12.30 -4.63
N ALA A 402 -52.93 12.76 -3.49
CA ALA A 402 -52.25 12.71 -2.19
C ALA A 402 -51.97 11.27 -1.70
N ASN A 403 -52.83 10.31 -2.04
CA ASN A 403 -52.66 8.90 -1.66
C ASN A 403 -51.44 8.27 -2.34
N ARG A 404 -51.19 8.61 -3.61
CA ARG A 404 -49.99 8.19 -4.34
C ARG A 404 -48.73 8.71 -3.69
N LYS A 405 -48.71 9.99 -3.36
CA LYS A 405 -47.58 10.63 -2.69
C LYS A 405 -47.26 9.95 -1.36
N LYS A 406 -48.27 9.72 -0.52
CA LYS A 406 -48.11 9.04 0.78
C LYS A 406 -47.59 7.60 0.63
N LYS A 407 -48.14 6.80 -0.30
CA LYS A 407 -47.70 5.41 -0.52
C LYS A 407 -46.27 5.32 -1.03
N LEU A 408 -45.88 6.16 -1.98
CA LEU A 408 -44.52 6.20 -2.52
C LEU A 408 -43.50 6.62 -1.45
N GLN A 409 -43.81 7.64 -0.66
CA GLN A 409 -42.95 8.10 0.43
C GLN A 409 -42.83 7.05 1.54
N ALA A 410 -43.92 6.36 1.90
CA ALA A 410 -43.90 5.27 2.89
C ALA A 410 -43.06 4.06 2.42
N ALA A 411 -43.06 3.78 1.12
CA ALA A 411 -42.17 2.80 0.51
C ALA A 411 -40.73 3.32 0.31
N GLY A 412 -40.45 4.54 0.76
CA GLY A 412 -39.14 5.18 0.72
C GLY A 412 -38.69 5.57 -0.68
N TYR A 413 -39.61 5.96 -1.55
CA TYR A 413 -39.35 6.54 -2.87
C TYR A 413 -39.54 8.06 -2.85
N ASP A 414 -38.72 8.77 -3.63
CA ASP A 414 -38.91 10.18 -3.91
C ASP A 414 -40.11 10.35 -4.85
N TYR A 415 -41.21 10.88 -4.32
CA TYR A 415 -42.44 11.14 -5.07
C TYR A 415 -42.21 12.08 -6.26
N GLY A 416 -41.38 13.12 -6.11
CA GLY A 416 -41.11 14.09 -7.16
C GLY A 416 -40.38 13.45 -8.34
N ALA A 417 -39.39 12.61 -8.06
CA ALA A 417 -38.66 11.85 -9.08
C ALA A 417 -39.57 10.86 -9.83
N VAL A 418 -40.41 10.10 -9.10
CA VAL A 418 -41.35 9.15 -9.69
C VAL A 418 -42.42 9.86 -10.51
N GLN A 419 -43.02 10.94 -9.99
CA GLN A 419 -44.09 11.67 -10.67
C GLN A 419 -43.57 12.40 -11.92
N LYS A 420 -42.35 12.94 -11.87
CA LYS A 420 -41.68 13.50 -13.06
C LYS A 420 -41.54 12.43 -14.15
N ARG A 421 -41.13 11.22 -13.78
CA ARG A 421 -40.95 10.12 -14.75
C ARG A 421 -42.27 9.64 -15.34
N VAL A 422 -43.33 9.53 -14.53
CA VAL A 422 -44.70 9.23 -15.00
C VAL A 422 -45.15 10.25 -16.04
N ASN A 423 -44.92 11.55 -15.79
CA ASN A 423 -45.30 12.61 -16.72
C ASN A 423 -44.52 12.54 -18.04
N GLU A 424 -43.25 12.15 -18.02
CA GLU A 424 -42.45 11.95 -19.24
C GLU A 424 -42.89 10.72 -20.04
N MET A 425 -43.32 9.65 -19.37
CA MET A 425 -43.82 8.43 -20.02
C MET A 425 -45.19 8.63 -20.69
N LEU A 426 -46.03 9.52 -20.16
CA LEU A 426 -47.36 9.85 -20.70
C LEU A 426 -47.33 10.97 -21.74
N LYS A 427 -46.16 11.56 -22.03
CA LYS A 427 -45.95 12.58 -23.07
C LYS A 427 -45.51 12.00 -24.43
N LYS A 428 -45.43 10.67 -24.53
CA LYS A 428 -45.37 9.93 -25.80
C LYS A 428 -46.76 9.43 -26.12
#